data_AF-A0A1Q7GC40-F1
#
_entry.id   AF-A0A1Q7GC40-F1
#
_cell.length_a   1.000
_cell.length_b   1.000
_cell.length_c   1.000
_cell.angle_alpha   90.00
_cell.angle_beta   90.00
_cell.angle_gamma   90.00
#
_symmetry.space_group_name_H-M   'P 1'
#
loop_
_entity.id
_entity.type
_entity.pdbx_description
1 polymer ?
#
loop_
_entity_poly.entity_id
_entity_poly.type
_entity_poly.pdbx_seq_one_letter_code
_entity_poly.pdbx_strand_id
1 'polypeptide(L)'
;PRLLYERLGELGLDFAVLYPTVGLRVPRIADDERRRATCRAFNVLTADYFRDFADRITPAAVIPVHTPDEAIEELEYCTRQLGFKVAMFGSLVPRPVPAIATEHAEAARFIAWYDTLGLDSEHDYDPLWAKCAELGVAPTFHTGSRRQGLRLSPTNFTYNHIGHFATASEAVCKALFLGGVTRRFPNLRFAFLEGGVGWACVLYADLIGHWEKRNRKALEHTDPRALDRALLMDLVRKYGSEEVTAALRQRDGWPDPDAVTLIGGLDDLDDYSACRIERKEDLRELFVAPFYFGCEADDRINAWAFNRRANPLGARLNALFGSDIGHFDVPDMGEVLPEAHELLEDGLITAGDFRDFTFANAVRLWGAGNPRFFEGTVVEKAAAAVLAERPAV
;
A
#
# COMPACT_ATOMS: atom_id res chain seq x y z
N PRO A 1 -1.19 27.68 7.01
CA PRO A 1 -1.15 27.11 8.39
C PRO A 1 -2.16 27.76 9.36
N ARG A 2 -2.02 29.06 9.67
CA ARG A 2 -2.85 29.73 10.69
C ARG A 2 -4.36 29.65 10.45
N LEU A 3 -4.81 29.94 9.23
CA LEU A 3 -6.23 29.86 8.86
C LEU A 3 -6.79 28.44 9.04
N LEU A 4 -6.04 27.42 8.58
CA LEU A 4 -6.44 26.03 8.76
C LEU A 4 -6.54 25.68 10.26
N TYR A 5 -5.52 26.02 11.04
CA TYR A 5 -5.50 25.76 12.48
C TYR A 5 -6.70 26.38 13.22
N GLU A 6 -7.03 27.64 12.91
CA GLU A 6 -8.17 28.34 13.50
C GLU A 6 -9.51 27.65 13.17
N ARG A 7 -9.64 27.17 11.92
CA ARG A 7 -10.91 26.61 11.41
C ARG A 7 -11.02 25.09 11.50
N LEU A 8 -10.00 24.36 11.97
CA LEU A 8 -10.02 22.90 12.06
C LEU A 8 -11.29 22.35 12.73
N GLY A 9 -11.77 23.02 13.79
CA GLY A 9 -12.99 22.61 14.49
C GLY A 9 -14.26 22.77 13.65
N GLU A 10 -14.31 23.77 12.77
CA GLU A 10 -15.42 23.95 11.81
C GLU A 10 -15.43 22.85 10.74
N LEU A 11 -14.29 22.21 10.48
CA LEU A 11 -14.14 21.09 9.54
C LEU A 11 -14.38 19.72 10.23
N GLY A 12 -14.75 19.71 11.51
CA GLY A 12 -14.89 18.48 12.30
C GLY A 12 -13.57 17.81 12.66
N LEU A 13 -12.43 18.53 12.63
CA LEU A 13 -11.10 17.97 12.87
C LEU A 13 -10.51 18.48 14.19
N ASP A 14 -10.23 17.58 15.13
CA ASP A 14 -9.51 17.92 16.36
C ASP A 14 -8.00 18.02 16.12
N PHE A 15 -7.46 17.05 15.38
CA PHE A 15 -6.05 16.90 15.05
C PHE A 15 -5.87 16.46 13.59
N ALA A 16 -4.90 17.02 12.88
CA ALA A 16 -4.64 16.74 11.47
C ALA A 16 -3.19 16.34 11.21
N VAL A 17 -3.01 15.28 10.42
CA VAL A 17 -1.72 14.96 9.79
C VAL A 17 -1.73 15.50 8.36
N LEU A 18 -0.78 16.37 8.03
CA LEU A 18 -0.79 17.08 6.74
C LEU A 18 0.20 16.49 5.74
N TYR A 19 -0.33 16.10 4.58
CA TYR A 19 0.44 15.60 3.45
C TYR A 19 0.56 16.69 2.36
N PRO A 20 1.78 16.97 1.85
CA PRO A 20 1.98 18.05 0.91
C PRO A 20 1.79 17.66 -0.56
N THR A 21 0.89 18.33 -1.29
CA THR A 21 0.73 18.15 -2.75
C THR A 21 2.02 18.43 -3.53
N VAL A 22 2.80 19.44 -3.13
CA VAL A 22 4.11 19.71 -3.74
C VAL A 22 5.09 18.57 -3.47
N GLY A 23 5.00 17.96 -2.29
CA GLY A 23 5.84 16.84 -1.89
C GLY A 23 5.60 15.57 -2.69
N LEU A 24 4.50 15.44 -3.44
CA LEU A 24 4.32 14.35 -4.41
C LEU A 24 5.31 14.43 -5.58
N ARG A 25 5.83 15.63 -5.88
CA ARG A 25 6.69 15.89 -7.04
C ARG A 25 8.17 15.94 -6.67
N VAL A 26 8.50 16.48 -5.49
CA VAL A 26 9.90 16.73 -5.09
C VAL A 26 10.74 15.45 -5.05
N PRO A 27 10.29 14.32 -4.47
CA PRO A 27 11.02 13.06 -4.50
C PRO A 27 11.22 12.46 -5.89
N ARG A 28 10.49 12.94 -6.91
CA ARG A 28 10.55 12.41 -8.28
C ARG A 28 11.54 13.17 -9.17
N ILE A 29 12.29 14.12 -8.61
CA ILE A 29 13.37 14.79 -9.33
C ILE A 29 14.43 13.73 -9.68
N ALA A 30 14.75 13.61 -10.97
CA ALA A 30 15.66 12.58 -11.47
C ALA A 30 17.11 12.80 -11.04
N ASP A 31 17.54 14.06 -10.95
CA ASP A 31 18.89 14.41 -10.50
C ASP A 31 19.02 14.21 -8.98
N ASP A 32 19.95 13.34 -8.56
CA ASP A 32 20.08 12.89 -7.18
C ASP A 32 20.42 14.01 -6.20
N GLU A 33 21.40 14.86 -6.54
CA GLU A 33 21.82 15.98 -5.70
C GLU A 33 20.68 16.98 -5.53
N ARG A 34 20.03 17.37 -6.66
CA ARG A 34 18.88 18.29 -6.63
C ARG A 34 17.70 17.69 -5.88
N ARG A 35 17.39 16.40 -6.06
CA ARG A 35 16.30 15.73 -5.35
C ARG A 35 16.50 15.81 -3.85
N ARG A 36 17.67 15.39 -3.35
CA ARG A 36 17.99 15.37 -1.92
C ARG A 36 18.00 16.78 -1.33
N ALA A 37 18.66 17.73 -1.99
CA ALA A 37 18.69 19.12 -1.56
C ALA A 37 17.28 19.76 -1.51
N THR A 38 16.44 19.46 -2.51
CA THR A 38 15.06 20.00 -2.57
C THR A 38 14.16 19.36 -1.52
N CYS A 39 14.27 18.05 -1.27
CA CYS A 39 13.56 17.39 -0.17
C CYS A 39 13.94 18.02 1.17
N ARG A 40 15.25 18.16 1.43
CA ARG A 40 15.79 18.78 2.64
C ARG A 40 15.25 20.19 2.84
N ALA A 41 15.32 21.03 1.81
CA ALA A 41 14.82 22.40 1.86
C ALA A 41 13.31 22.46 2.12
N PHE A 42 12.54 21.58 1.46
CA PHE A 42 11.10 21.47 1.66
C PHE A 42 10.76 21.09 3.11
N ASN A 43 11.46 20.10 3.68
CA ASN A 43 11.23 19.62 5.03
C ASN A 43 11.59 20.67 6.08
N VAL A 44 12.71 21.38 5.91
CA VAL A 44 13.10 22.50 6.79
C VAL A 44 12.04 23.60 6.78
N LEU A 45 11.57 24.00 5.60
CA LEU A 45 10.54 25.03 5.47
C LEU A 45 9.22 24.59 6.12
N THR A 46 8.82 23.34 5.89
CA THR A 46 7.58 22.78 6.41
C THR A 46 7.62 22.69 7.94
N ALA A 47 8.74 22.25 8.52
CA ALA A 47 8.92 22.22 9.97
C ALA A 47 8.77 23.61 10.59
N ASP A 48 9.31 24.65 9.95
CA ASP A 48 9.20 26.03 10.44
C ASP A 48 7.76 26.57 10.35
N TYR A 49 7.08 26.33 9.22
CA TYR A 49 5.71 26.80 8.99
C TYR A 49 4.67 26.23 9.95
N PHE A 50 4.90 25.03 10.47
CA PHE A 50 3.93 24.32 11.30
C PHE A 50 4.33 24.22 12.79
N ARG A 51 5.50 24.75 13.18
CA ARG A 51 6.04 24.66 14.55
C ARG A 51 5.03 25.11 15.62
N ASP A 52 4.39 26.25 15.40
CA ASP A 52 3.50 26.89 16.38
C ASP A 52 2.09 26.28 16.43
N PHE A 53 1.83 25.21 15.67
CA PHE A 53 0.51 24.57 15.54
C PHE A 53 0.54 23.08 15.94
N ALA A 54 1.63 22.62 16.56
CA ALA A 54 1.92 21.21 16.82
C ALA A 54 0.93 20.51 17.77
N ASP A 55 0.15 21.27 18.54
CA ASP A 55 -0.91 20.75 19.40
C ASP A 55 -2.10 20.17 18.62
N ARG A 56 -2.29 20.60 17.36
CA ARG A 56 -3.39 20.14 16.49
C ARG A 56 -2.95 19.72 15.09
N ILE A 57 -1.74 20.05 14.65
CA ILE A 57 -1.28 19.81 13.28
C ILE A 57 0.12 19.18 13.31
N THR A 58 0.29 18.04 12.64
CA THR A 58 1.60 17.44 12.39
C THR A 58 1.82 17.26 10.89
N PRO A 59 2.80 17.97 10.28
CA PRO A 59 3.12 17.76 8.87
C PRO A 59 3.90 16.46 8.65
N ALA A 60 3.78 15.89 7.45
CA ALA A 60 4.61 14.80 6.98
C ALA A 60 5.92 15.31 6.36
N ALA A 61 7.05 14.73 6.77
CA ALA A 61 8.32 14.91 6.06
C ALA A 61 8.27 14.19 4.72
N VAL A 62 8.84 14.79 3.69
CA VAL A 62 8.97 14.21 2.35
C VAL A 62 10.28 13.43 2.29
N ILE A 63 10.19 12.10 2.15
CA ILE A 63 11.37 11.21 2.15
C ILE A 63 11.62 10.68 0.73
N PRO A 64 12.77 11.00 0.11
CA PRO A 64 13.16 10.40 -1.16
C PRO A 64 13.59 8.96 -0.94
N VAL A 65 13.24 8.07 -1.88
CA VAL A 65 13.41 6.62 -1.73
C VAL A 65 14.06 5.98 -2.95
N HIS A 66 14.85 6.72 -3.73
CA HIS A 66 15.58 6.11 -4.85
C HIS A 66 16.61 5.10 -4.35
N THR A 67 17.22 5.33 -3.19
CA THR A 67 18.03 4.33 -2.49
C THR A 67 17.65 4.26 -1.00
N PRO A 68 17.89 3.11 -0.33
CA PRO A 68 17.71 3.01 1.11
C PRO A 68 18.56 4.03 1.88
N ASP A 69 19.80 4.28 1.43
CA ASP A 69 20.73 5.19 2.12
C ASP A 69 20.26 6.65 2.11
N GLU A 70 19.75 7.16 0.98
CA GLU A 70 19.23 8.53 0.95
C GLU A 70 17.97 8.68 1.80
N ALA A 71 17.12 7.64 1.84
CA ALA A 71 15.91 7.64 2.63
C ALA A 71 16.23 7.64 4.13
N ILE A 72 17.19 6.80 4.54
CA ILE A 72 17.66 6.72 5.93
C ILE A 72 18.25 8.06 6.37
N GLU A 73 19.12 8.66 5.55
CA GLU A 73 19.77 9.93 5.90
C GLU A 73 18.76 11.07 6.07
N GLU A 74 17.79 11.19 5.15
CA GLU A 74 16.74 12.21 5.27
C GLU A 74 15.79 11.94 6.44
N LEU A 75 15.45 10.68 6.69
CA LEU A 75 14.59 10.29 7.81
C LEU A 75 15.25 10.61 9.16
N GLU A 76 16.54 10.29 9.32
CA GLU A 76 17.29 10.62 10.53
C GLU A 76 17.41 12.14 10.72
N TYR A 77 17.64 12.90 9.65
CA TYR A 77 17.64 14.35 9.74
C TYR A 77 16.27 14.91 10.16
N CYS A 78 15.19 14.50 9.49
CA CYS A 78 13.85 14.99 9.77
C CYS A 78 13.39 14.67 11.19
N THR A 79 13.65 13.47 11.68
CA THR A 79 13.27 13.04 13.04
C THR A 79 14.14 13.69 14.10
N ARG A 80 15.47 13.67 13.96
CA ARG A 80 16.40 14.09 15.02
C ARG A 80 16.67 15.60 15.05
N GLN A 81 16.66 16.26 13.89
CA GLN A 81 16.97 17.70 13.79
C GLN A 81 15.72 18.56 13.71
N LEU A 82 14.70 18.10 13.00
CA LEU A 82 13.47 18.87 12.77
C LEU A 82 12.29 18.43 13.65
N GLY A 83 12.36 17.25 14.28
CA GLY A 83 11.31 16.73 15.17
C GLY A 83 10.09 16.18 14.44
N PHE A 84 10.19 15.83 13.16
CA PHE A 84 9.09 15.17 12.44
C PHE A 84 8.75 13.83 13.08
N LYS A 85 7.44 13.56 13.20
CA LYS A 85 6.89 12.28 13.65
C LYS A 85 6.25 11.47 12.52
N VAL A 86 6.02 12.10 11.37
CA VAL A 86 5.34 11.54 10.20
C VAL A 86 6.24 11.67 8.99
N ALA A 87 6.26 10.64 8.14
CA ALA A 87 7.01 10.63 6.90
C ALA A 87 6.17 10.10 5.74
N MET A 88 6.15 10.86 4.66
CA MET A 88 5.56 10.53 3.37
C MET A 88 6.65 10.00 2.44
N PHE A 89 6.48 8.76 2.01
CA PHE A 89 7.37 8.04 1.13
C PHE A 89 6.82 8.08 -0.30
N GLY A 90 7.73 8.19 -1.25
CA GLY A 90 7.41 7.86 -2.65
C GLY A 90 7.25 6.35 -2.84
N SER A 91 6.74 5.97 -3.99
CA SER A 91 6.84 4.61 -4.52
C SER A 91 6.92 4.61 -6.04
N LEU A 92 6.97 3.43 -6.65
CA LEU A 92 7.09 3.28 -8.10
C LEU A 92 8.29 4.06 -8.62
N VAL A 93 9.46 3.81 -8.03
CA VAL A 93 10.69 4.51 -8.41
C VAL A 93 11.04 4.08 -9.83
N PRO A 94 11.15 5.00 -10.80
CA PRO A 94 11.50 4.65 -12.15
C PRO A 94 12.97 4.18 -12.19
N ARG A 95 13.17 2.93 -12.60
CA ARG A 95 14.48 2.32 -12.80
C ARG A 95 14.75 2.14 -14.29
N PRO A 96 15.97 2.43 -14.77
CA PRO A 96 16.32 2.16 -16.16
C PRO A 96 16.23 0.67 -16.45
N VAL A 97 15.78 0.31 -17.66
CA VAL A 97 15.86 -1.09 -18.14
C VAL A 97 17.27 -1.32 -18.66
N PRO A 98 18.12 -2.18 -18.05
CA PRO A 98 19.54 -2.27 -18.37
C PRO A 98 19.83 -2.52 -19.86
N ALA A 99 19.05 -3.39 -20.50
CA ALA A 99 19.21 -3.73 -21.91
C ALA A 99 18.96 -2.55 -22.87
N ILE A 100 18.14 -1.57 -22.48
CA ILE A 100 17.80 -0.40 -23.30
C ILE A 100 18.71 0.79 -22.98
N ALA A 101 19.08 0.94 -21.71
CA ALA A 101 19.92 2.03 -21.22
C ALA A 101 21.28 2.09 -21.93
N THR A 102 21.81 0.93 -22.36
CA THR A 102 23.09 0.80 -23.06
C THR A 102 23.00 1.02 -24.57
N GLU A 103 21.89 0.63 -25.22
CA GLU A 103 21.77 0.62 -26.69
C GLU A 103 21.14 1.89 -27.26
N HIS A 104 20.24 2.55 -26.51
CA HIS A 104 19.48 3.69 -27.03
C HIS A 104 19.27 4.79 -25.97
N ALA A 105 20.30 5.60 -25.74
CA ALA A 105 20.28 6.68 -24.74
C ALA A 105 19.09 7.66 -24.88
N GLU A 106 18.60 7.91 -26.11
CA GLU A 106 17.40 8.74 -26.30
C GLU A 106 16.09 8.03 -25.96
N ALA A 107 15.98 6.73 -26.19
CA ALA A 107 14.79 5.94 -25.88
C ALA A 107 14.71 5.55 -24.40
N ALA A 108 15.87 5.42 -23.74
CA ALA A 108 15.98 5.09 -22.31
C ALA A 108 15.19 6.05 -21.41
N ARG A 109 15.02 7.32 -21.83
CA ARG A 109 14.21 8.30 -21.07
C ARG A 109 12.71 8.00 -21.05
N PHE A 110 12.23 7.11 -21.92
CA PHE A 110 10.83 6.73 -22.06
C PHE A 110 10.54 5.30 -21.60
N ILE A 111 11.59 4.54 -21.23
CA ILE A 111 11.49 3.13 -20.88
C ILE A 111 12.09 2.94 -19.49
N ALA A 112 11.21 2.78 -18.51
CA ALA A 112 11.56 2.47 -17.14
C ALA A 112 10.66 1.34 -16.63
N TRP A 113 11.21 0.49 -15.77
CA TRP A 113 10.38 -0.34 -14.89
C TRP A 113 10.20 0.40 -13.57
N TYR A 114 9.16 0.06 -12.82
CA TYR A 114 8.79 0.79 -11.59
C TYR A 114 9.03 -0.09 -10.38
N ASP A 115 10.01 0.31 -9.57
CA ASP A 115 10.41 -0.38 -8.36
C ASP A 115 9.40 -0.11 -7.23
N THR A 116 8.98 -1.21 -6.61
CA THR A 116 7.94 -1.25 -5.57
C THR A 116 8.51 -1.39 -4.16
N LEU A 117 9.85 -1.30 -4.01
CA LEU A 117 10.56 -1.18 -2.73
C LEU A 117 10.42 -2.42 -1.83
N GLY A 118 10.08 -3.57 -2.42
CA GLY A 118 9.89 -4.84 -1.72
C GLY A 118 10.36 -5.99 -2.60
N LEU A 119 9.43 -6.85 -3.01
CA LEU A 119 9.69 -7.93 -3.96
C LEU A 119 10.42 -7.42 -5.22
N ASP A 120 11.51 -8.10 -5.59
CA ASP A 120 12.33 -7.85 -6.78
C ASP A 120 12.91 -6.43 -6.94
N SER A 121 12.95 -5.66 -5.84
CA SER A 121 13.60 -4.35 -5.82
C SER A 121 15.10 -4.45 -6.15
N GLU A 122 15.63 -3.45 -6.87
CA GLU A 122 17.08 -3.37 -7.19
C GLU A 122 17.94 -3.18 -5.93
N HIS A 123 17.36 -2.58 -4.89
CA HIS A 123 18.00 -2.38 -3.59
C HIS A 123 17.32 -3.19 -2.50
N ASP A 124 18.09 -3.61 -1.50
CA ASP A 124 17.55 -4.11 -0.24
C ASP A 124 17.05 -2.94 0.62
N TYR A 125 15.73 -2.84 0.80
CA TYR A 125 15.09 -1.81 1.63
C TYR A 125 14.90 -2.24 3.10
N ASP A 126 15.27 -3.47 3.49
CA ASP A 126 15.18 -3.90 4.89
C ASP A 126 15.93 -2.97 5.87
N PRO A 127 17.12 -2.40 5.55
CA PRO A 127 17.76 -1.39 6.39
C PRO A 127 16.91 -0.14 6.62
N LEU A 128 16.14 0.29 5.61
CA LEU A 128 15.23 1.41 5.73
C LEU A 128 14.05 1.06 6.64
N TRP A 129 13.46 -0.13 6.49
CA TRP A 129 12.37 -0.60 7.36
C TRP A 129 12.82 -0.76 8.81
N ALA A 130 14.03 -1.29 9.04
CA ALA A 130 14.65 -1.35 10.35
C ALA A 130 14.83 0.05 10.95
N LYS A 131 15.28 1.03 10.15
CA LYS A 131 15.43 2.41 10.59
C LYS A 131 14.08 3.06 10.93
N CYS A 132 13.05 2.82 10.14
CA CYS A 132 11.69 3.30 10.43
C CYS A 132 11.19 2.75 11.77
N ALA A 133 11.41 1.46 12.03
CA ALA A 133 11.07 0.83 13.31
C ALA A 133 11.89 1.40 14.48
N GLU A 134 13.20 1.62 14.31
CA GLU A 134 14.06 2.26 15.31
C GLU A 134 13.58 3.66 15.70
N LEU A 135 13.19 4.46 14.71
CA LEU A 135 12.75 5.84 14.90
C LEU A 135 11.27 5.96 15.30
N GLY A 136 10.53 4.85 15.31
CA GLY A 136 9.10 4.84 15.60
C GLY A 136 8.26 5.57 14.53
N VAL A 137 8.70 5.57 13.28
CA VAL A 137 8.02 6.23 12.16
C VAL A 137 7.38 5.18 11.25
N ALA A 138 6.08 5.31 11.00
CA ALA A 138 5.37 4.49 10.03
C ALA A 138 5.65 5.00 8.60
N PRO A 139 6.07 4.14 7.64
CA PRO A 139 6.17 4.54 6.24
C PRO A 139 4.77 4.73 5.65
N THR A 140 4.48 5.94 5.16
CA THR A 140 3.19 6.24 4.52
C THR A 140 3.40 6.58 3.06
N PHE A 141 2.80 5.79 2.17
CA PHE A 141 2.98 5.91 0.73
C PHE A 141 1.91 6.81 0.14
N HIS A 142 2.38 7.83 -0.57
CA HIS A 142 1.52 8.76 -1.30
C HIS A 142 2.14 9.01 -2.66
N THR A 143 1.70 8.25 -3.66
CA THR A 143 2.26 8.27 -5.01
C THR A 143 1.18 7.94 -6.02
N GLY A 144 0.97 8.85 -6.97
CA GLY A 144 0.06 8.61 -8.08
C GLY A 144 0.71 7.90 -9.27
N SER A 145 -0.04 7.00 -9.92
CA SER A 145 0.36 6.27 -11.14
C SER A 145 -0.18 6.85 -12.46
N ARG A 146 -0.56 8.14 -12.48
CA ARG A 146 -0.93 8.82 -13.74
C ARG A 146 0.23 8.75 -14.73
N ARG A 147 -0.07 8.54 -16.02
CA ARG A 147 0.92 8.32 -17.10
C ARG A 147 1.71 7.02 -16.98
N GLN A 148 1.20 6.03 -16.25
CA GLN A 148 1.78 4.69 -16.13
C GLN A 148 0.74 3.62 -16.49
N GLY A 149 1.20 2.47 -16.97
CA GLY A 149 0.34 1.35 -17.35
C GLY A 149 -0.75 1.76 -18.35
N LEU A 150 -2.01 1.44 -18.02
CA LEU A 150 -3.15 1.76 -18.90
C LEU A 150 -3.68 3.20 -18.73
N ARG A 151 -3.06 4.06 -17.91
CA ARG A 151 -3.50 5.44 -17.59
C ARG A 151 -2.89 6.49 -18.51
N LEU A 152 -3.06 6.30 -19.80
CA LEU A 152 -2.38 7.05 -20.88
C LEU A 152 -3.34 7.76 -21.84
N SER A 153 -4.59 8.03 -21.45
CA SER A 153 -5.51 8.75 -22.32
C SER A 153 -4.97 10.16 -22.61
N PRO A 154 -4.74 10.54 -23.87
CA PRO A 154 -4.21 11.86 -24.20
C PRO A 154 -5.25 12.97 -24.00
N THR A 155 -6.53 12.63 -23.90
CA THR A 155 -7.66 13.58 -23.96
C THR A 155 -8.58 13.53 -22.74
N ASN A 156 -8.47 12.53 -21.87
CA ASN A 156 -9.39 12.34 -20.75
C ASN A 156 -8.66 12.30 -19.40
N PHE A 157 -8.82 13.37 -18.62
CA PHE A 157 -8.28 13.47 -17.27
C PHE A 157 -8.84 12.39 -16.34
N THR A 158 -10.16 12.24 -16.31
CA THR A 158 -10.88 11.31 -15.42
C THR A 158 -10.42 9.86 -15.61
N TYR A 159 -10.26 9.42 -16.86
CA TYR A 159 -9.72 8.09 -17.18
C TYR A 159 -8.32 7.88 -16.57
N ASN A 160 -7.46 8.90 -16.61
CA ASN A 160 -6.13 8.81 -16.04
C ASN A 160 -6.14 8.93 -14.51
N HIS A 161 -7.09 9.67 -13.94
CA HIS A 161 -7.15 10.01 -12.53
C HIS A 161 -7.85 8.93 -11.69
N ILE A 162 -9.04 8.44 -12.06
CA ILE A 162 -9.79 7.49 -11.21
C ILE A 162 -8.94 6.26 -10.83
N GLY A 163 -8.73 6.04 -9.53
CA GLY A 163 -7.99 4.88 -8.98
C GLY A 163 -6.46 4.95 -9.15
N HIS A 164 -5.90 6.09 -9.54
CA HIS A 164 -4.46 6.18 -9.82
C HIS A 164 -3.58 6.03 -8.55
N PHE A 165 -4.08 6.41 -7.37
CA PHE A 165 -3.42 6.16 -6.10
C PHE A 165 -3.62 4.72 -5.63
N ALA A 166 -4.81 4.15 -5.81
CA ALA A 166 -5.11 2.75 -5.53
C ALA A 166 -4.16 1.80 -6.27
N THR A 167 -3.96 1.99 -7.58
CA THR A 167 -3.05 1.14 -8.38
C THR A 167 -1.60 1.20 -7.88
N ALA A 168 -1.10 2.39 -7.52
CA ALA A 168 0.26 2.53 -7.02
C ALA A 168 0.41 1.89 -5.63
N SER A 169 -0.57 2.11 -4.76
CA SER A 169 -0.62 1.55 -3.42
C SER A 169 -0.73 0.03 -3.42
N GLU A 170 -1.57 -0.54 -4.29
CA GLU A 170 -1.73 -1.99 -4.46
C GLU A 170 -0.41 -2.65 -4.84
N ALA A 171 0.32 -2.08 -5.81
CA ALA A 171 1.59 -2.62 -6.26
C ALA A 171 2.63 -2.72 -5.12
N VAL A 172 2.79 -1.64 -4.34
CA VAL A 172 3.73 -1.59 -3.22
C VAL A 172 3.28 -2.47 -2.07
N CYS A 173 2.00 -2.41 -1.68
CA CYS A 173 1.44 -3.24 -0.62
C CYS A 173 1.66 -4.74 -0.91
N LYS A 174 1.37 -5.16 -2.14
CA LYS A 174 1.60 -6.52 -2.63
C LYS A 174 3.08 -6.90 -2.61
N ALA A 175 3.96 -6.01 -3.05
CA ALA A 175 5.41 -6.25 -3.03
C ALA A 175 6.00 -6.34 -1.62
N LEU A 176 5.54 -5.52 -0.67
CA LEU A 176 5.94 -5.59 0.73
C LEU A 176 5.45 -6.90 1.37
N PHE A 177 4.24 -7.34 1.05
CA PHE A 177 3.67 -8.58 1.55
C PHE A 177 4.40 -9.81 1.00
N LEU A 178 4.40 -9.98 -0.34
CA LEU A 178 5.02 -11.13 -1.01
C LEU A 178 6.54 -11.14 -0.87
N GLY A 179 7.17 -9.97 -0.76
CA GLY A 179 8.59 -9.83 -0.42
C GLY A 179 8.90 -10.18 1.03
N GLY A 180 7.92 -10.52 1.87
CA GLY A 180 8.10 -10.98 3.26
C GLY A 180 8.44 -9.86 4.25
N VAL A 181 8.29 -8.59 3.88
CA VAL A 181 8.64 -7.45 4.75
C VAL A 181 7.81 -7.47 6.03
N THR A 182 6.50 -7.74 5.93
CA THR A 182 5.63 -7.81 7.12
C THR A 182 5.95 -8.97 8.04
N ARG A 183 6.57 -10.05 7.54
CA ARG A 183 7.08 -11.15 8.36
C ARG A 183 8.37 -10.76 9.09
N ARG A 184 9.27 -10.03 8.43
CA ARG A 184 10.54 -9.57 9.02
C ARG A 184 10.36 -8.41 10.00
N PHE A 185 9.38 -7.52 9.74
CA PHE A 185 9.07 -6.35 10.55
C PHE A 185 7.60 -6.37 11.04
N PRO A 186 7.20 -7.35 11.87
CA PRO A 186 5.79 -7.56 12.23
C PRO A 186 5.17 -6.43 13.07
N ASN A 187 6.01 -5.59 13.68
CA ASN A 187 5.57 -4.45 14.48
C ASN A 187 5.57 -3.12 13.70
N LEU A 188 6.15 -3.08 12.50
CA LEU A 188 6.12 -1.89 11.66
C LEU A 188 4.71 -1.74 11.06
N ARG A 189 4.25 -0.49 10.93
CA ARG A 189 2.97 -0.15 10.32
C ARG A 189 3.24 0.65 9.06
N PHE A 190 2.48 0.36 8.01
CA PHE A 190 2.54 1.05 6.74
C PHE A 190 1.17 1.60 6.40
N ALA A 191 1.13 2.79 5.80
CA ALA A 191 -0.12 3.35 5.29
C ALA A 191 -0.03 3.63 3.79
N PHE A 192 -1.17 3.54 3.13
CA PHE A 192 -1.33 3.82 1.70
C PHE A 192 -2.44 4.84 1.52
N LEU A 193 -2.14 6.02 1.01
CA LEU A 193 -3.01 7.20 1.12
C LEU A 193 -3.75 7.51 -0.19
N GLU A 194 -4.97 8.07 -0.06
CA GLU A 194 -5.86 8.53 -1.15
C GLU A 194 -6.26 7.43 -2.16
N GLY A 195 -6.07 6.17 -1.78
CA GLY A 195 -6.43 5.02 -2.62
C GLY A 195 -7.80 4.42 -2.30
N GLY A 196 -8.39 4.79 -1.15
CA GLY A 196 -9.51 4.06 -0.56
C GLY A 196 -9.10 2.68 -0.05
N VAL A 197 -10.05 1.94 0.54
CA VAL A 197 -9.81 0.59 1.08
C VAL A 197 -10.32 -0.54 0.17
N GLY A 198 -11.11 -0.21 -0.86
CA GLY A 198 -11.72 -1.20 -1.76
C GLY A 198 -10.70 -2.11 -2.44
N TRP A 199 -9.64 -1.54 -3.01
CA TRP A 199 -8.55 -2.32 -3.63
C TRP A 199 -7.84 -3.23 -2.63
N ALA A 200 -7.72 -2.81 -1.36
CA ALA A 200 -7.05 -3.58 -0.33
C ALA A 200 -7.89 -4.78 0.12
N CYS A 201 -9.22 -4.64 0.16
CA CYS A 201 -10.13 -5.75 0.43
C CYS A 201 -10.03 -6.82 -0.67
N VAL A 202 -9.99 -6.39 -1.94
CA VAL A 202 -9.79 -7.28 -3.09
C VAL A 202 -8.43 -7.94 -3.02
N LEU A 203 -7.35 -7.17 -2.84
CA LEU A 203 -5.99 -7.71 -2.73
C LEU A 203 -5.88 -8.74 -1.59
N TYR A 204 -6.46 -8.46 -0.42
CA TYR A 204 -6.45 -9.38 0.71
C TYR A 204 -7.14 -10.71 0.38
N ALA A 205 -8.32 -10.65 -0.25
CA ALA A 205 -9.04 -11.85 -0.68
C ALA A 205 -8.27 -12.63 -1.75
N ASP A 206 -7.67 -11.93 -2.71
CA ASP A 206 -6.88 -12.53 -3.78
C ASP A 206 -5.62 -13.19 -3.25
N LEU A 207 -4.87 -12.56 -2.33
CA LEU A 207 -3.69 -13.17 -1.69
C LEU A 207 -4.05 -14.49 -1.01
N ILE A 208 -5.19 -14.55 -0.30
CA ILE A 208 -5.63 -15.79 0.35
C ILE A 208 -6.01 -16.84 -0.70
N GLY A 209 -6.82 -16.46 -1.69
CA GLY A 209 -7.27 -17.38 -2.73
C GLY A 209 -6.13 -17.90 -3.62
N HIS A 210 -5.06 -17.12 -3.80
CA HIS A 210 -3.86 -17.52 -4.52
C HIS A 210 -2.92 -18.34 -3.65
N TRP A 211 -2.77 -18.03 -2.36
CA TRP A 211 -1.98 -18.85 -1.44
C TRP A 211 -2.46 -20.31 -1.45
N GLU A 212 -3.78 -20.55 -1.48
CA GLU A 212 -4.37 -21.90 -1.58
C GLU A 212 -3.99 -22.68 -2.85
N LYS A 213 -3.45 -22.01 -3.87
CA LYS A 213 -3.09 -22.59 -5.18
C LYS A 213 -1.58 -22.51 -5.50
N ARG A 214 -0.88 -21.57 -4.88
CA ARG A 214 0.49 -21.16 -5.26
C ARG A 214 1.52 -21.35 -4.15
N ASN A 215 1.13 -21.84 -2.98
CA ASN A 215 2.10 -22.32 -1.99
C ASN A 215 2.73 -23.67 -2.40
N ARG A 216 3.85 -24.05 -1.78
CA ARG A 216 4.60 -25.26 -2.13
C ARG A 216 3.74 -26.52 -2.21
N LYS A 217 2.88 -26.75 -1.22
CA LYS A 217 2.00 -27.92 -1.12
C LYS A 217 0.87 -27.86 -2.15
N ALA A 218 0.27 -26.69 -2.33
CA ALA A 218 -0.81 -26.49 -3.30
C ALA A 218 -0.35 -26.75 -4.74
N LEU A 219 0.89 -26.36 -5.06
CA LEU A 219 1.49 -26.60 -6.38
C LEU A 219 1.64 -28.08 -6.72
N GLU A 220 1.70 -28.98 -5.74
CA GLU A 220 1.67 -30.44 -5.98
C GLU A 220 0.33 -30.86 -6.60
N HIS A 221 -0.76 -30.17 -6.28
CA HIS A 221 -2.10 -30.45 -6.81
C HIS A 221 -2.30 -29.94 -8.24
N THR A 222 -1.57 -28.88 -8.61
CA THR A 222 -1.57 -28.31 -9.96
C THR A 222 -0.36 -28.74 -10.78
N ASP A 223 0.39 -29.75 -10.31
CA ASP A 223 1.53 -30.29 -11.05
C ASP A 223 1.05 -30.93 -12.35
N PRO A 224 1.48 -30.45 -13.54
CA PRO A 224 1.09 -31.04 -14.81
C PRO A 224 1.37 -32.55 -14.86
N ARG A 225 2.39 -33.04 -14.13
CA ARG A 225 2.75 -34.46 -14.03
C ARG A 225 1.74 -35.34 -13.31
N ALA A 226 0.87 -34.74 -12.50
CA ALA A 226 -0.20 -35.45 -11.81
C ALA A 226 -1.43 -35.72 -12.69
N LEU A 227 -1.47 -35.19 -13.92
CA LEU A 227 -2.59 -35.38 -14.84
C LEU A 227 -2.80 -36.86 -15.21
N ASP A 228 -4.02 -37.38 -14.98
CA ASP A 228 -4.42 -38.69 -15.50
C ASP A 228 -4.66 -38.61 -17.01
N ARG A 229 -3.57 -38.84 -17.76
CA ARG A 229 -3.57 -38.80 -19.23
C ARG A 229 -4.45 -39.87 -19.85
N ALA A 230 -4.61 -41.02 -19.19
CA ALA A 230 -5.45 -42.11 -19.71
C ALA A 230 -6.92 -41.71 -19.65
N LEU A 231 -7.38 -41.23 -18.49
CA LEU A 231 -8.73 -40.73 -18.31
C LEU A 231 -9.02 -39.53 -19.22
N LEU A 232 -8.10 -38.56 -19.29
CA LEU A 232 -8.25 -37.42 -20.20
C LEU A 232 -8.42 -37.90 -21.65
N MET A 233 -7.59 -38.87 -22.08
CA MET A 233 -7.68 -39.38 -23.44
C MET A 233 -9.01 -40.08 -23.71
N ASP A 234 -9.52 -40.86 -22.76
CA ASP A 234 -10.82 -41.51 -22.90
C ASP A 234 -11.98 -40.50 -22.96
N LEU A 235 -11.92 -39.42 -22.16
CA LEU A 235 -12.88 -38.33 -22.21
C LEU A 235 -12.84 -37.59 -23.55
N VAL A 236 -11.65 -37.28 -24.05
CA VAL A 236 -11.49 -36.60 -25.36
C VAL A 236 -11.97 -37.48 -26.51
N ARG A 237 -11.73 -38.79 -26.47
CA ARG A 237 -12.30 -39.72 -27.47
C ARG A 237 -13.82 -39.75 -27.43
N LYS A 238 -14.42 -39.67 -26.23
CA LYS A 238 -15.87 -39.80 -26.04
C LYS A 238 -16.62 -38.51 -26.40
N TYR A 239 -16.03 -37.34 -26.13
CA TYR A 239 -16.73 -36.06 -26.20
C TYR A 239 -16.06 -35.01 -27.09
N GLY A 240 -14.79 -35.20 -27.46
CA GLY A 240 -14.02 -34.26 -28.27
C GLY A 240 -14.21 -34.44 -29.78
N SER A 241 -13.68 -33.51 -30.57
CA SER A 241 -13.59 -33.66 -32.02
C SER A 241 -12.44 -34.61 -32.41
N GLU A 242 -12.46 -35.09 -33.65
CA GLU A 242 -11.37 -35.89 -34.21
C GLU A 242 -10.04 -35.12 -34.21
N GLU A 243 -10.08 -33.82 -34.50
CA GLU A 243 -8.92 -32.92 -34.49
C GLU A 243 -8.27 -32.84 -33.09
N VAL A 244 -9.08 -32.63 -32.04
CA VAL A 244 -8.57 -32.57 -30.65
C VAL A 244 -8.01 -33.93 -30.22
N THR A 245 -8.68 -35.01 -30.60
CA THR A 245 -8.22 -36.38 -30.30
C THR A 245 -6.88 -36.68 -30.98
N ALA A 246 -6.73 -36.28 -32.25
CA ALA A 246 -5.50 -36.46 -33.01
C ALA A 246 -4.35 -35.62 -32.43
N ALA A 247 -4.61 -34.35 -32.11
CA ALA A 247 -3.61 -33.46 -31.51
C ALA A 247 -3.13 -33.97 -30.14
N LEU A 248 -4.05 -34.42 -29.28
CA LEU A 248 -3.70 -34.95 -27.97
C LEU A 248 -2.92 -36.27 -28.08
N ARG A 249 -3.26 -37.13 -29.05
CA ARG A 249 -2.51 -38.37 -29.34
C ARG A 249 -1.09 -38.08 -29.83
N GLN A 250 -0.90 -37.07 -30.68
CA GLN A 250 0.43 -36.67 -31.15
C GLN A 250 1.34 -36.24 -29.99
N ARG A 251 0.76 -35.78 -28.89
CA ARG A 251 1.45 -35.35 -27.67
C ARG A 251 1.43 -36.40 -26.57
N ASP A 252 1.19 -37.68 -26.88
CA ASP A 252 1.12 -38.76 -25.89
C ASP A 252 0.16 -38.45 -24.72
N GLY A 253 -1.01 -37.89 -25.02
CA GLY A 253 -2.02 -37.57 -24.00
C GLY A 253 -1.75 -36.28 -23.22
N TRP A 254 -0.69 -35.53 -23.55
CA TRP A 254 -0.40 -34.23 -22.95
C TRP A 254 -1.14 -33.08 -23.64
N PRO A 255 -1.92 -32.27 -22.90
CA PRO A 255 -2.45 -31.02 -23.43
C PRO A 255 -1.32 -30.07 -23.83
N ASP A 256 -0.33 -29.92 -22.94
CA ASP A 256 0.84 -29.09 -23.09
C ASP A 256 2.04 -29.81 -22.45
N PRO A 257 2.88 -30.49 -23.24
CA PRO A 257 4.09 -31.17 -22.74
C PRO A 257 5.10 -30.20 -22.12
N ASP A 258 5.17 -28.96 -22.63
CA ASP A 258 6.20 -28.01 -22.24
C ASP A 258 5.93 -27.48 -20.82
N ALA A 259 4.66 -27.40 -20.42
CA ALA A 259 4.22 -27.00 -19.07
C ALA A 259 4.91 -27.78 -17.93
N VAL A 260 5.36 -29.02 -18.19
CA VAL A 260 6.09 -29.84 -17.20
C VAL A 260 7.44 -29.24 -16.80
N THR A 261 8.04 -28.46 -17.69
CA THR A 261 9.41 -27.92 -17.53
C THR A 261 9.45 -26.38 -17.49
N LEU A 262 8.34 -25.71 -17.78
CA LEU A 262 8.20 -24.26 -17.79
C LEU A 262 8.08 -23.68 -16.37
N ILE A 263 9.13 -23.84 -15.57
CA ILE A 263 9.23 -23.27 -14.21
C ILE A 263 9.88 -21.88 -14.20
N GLY A 264 10.21 -21.32 -15.37
CA GLY A 264 10.81 -19.99 -15.50
C GLY A 264 12.24 -19.88 -14.93
N GLY A 265 12.91 -21.00 -14.66
CA GLY A 265 14.24 -21.00 -14.05
C GLY A 265 14.26 -20.64 -12.56
N LEU A 266 13.11 -20.70 -11.88
CA LEU A 266 12.99 -20.41 -10.46
C LEU A 266 13.46 -21.60 -9.61
N ASP A 267 14.29 -21.32 -8.61
CA ASP A 267 14.75 -22.32 -7.64
C ASP A 267 13.65 -22.71 -6.64
N ASP A 268 12.84 -21.74 -6.23
CA ASP A 268 11.64 -21.94 -5.39
C ASP A 268 10.40 -21.51 -6.16
N LEU A 269 9.43 -22.42 -6.26
CA LEU A 269 8.16 -22.18 -6.96
C LEU A 269 7.08 -21.66 -6.02
N ASP A 270 7.31 -21.66 -4.71
CA ASP A 270 6.39 -21.09 -3.74
C ASP A 270 6.45 -19.56 -3.79
N ASP A 271 5.44 -18.94 -4.42
CA ASP A 271 5.29 -17.49 -4.54
C ASP A 271 5.21 -16.79 -3.17
N TYR A 272 4.93 -17.53 -2.08
CA TYR A 272 4.77 -17.03 -0.72
C TYR A 272 5.93 -17.44 0.20
N SER A 273 6.99 -18.03 -0.33
CA SER A 273 8.15 -18.53 0.44
C SER A 273 8.71 -17.49 1.42
N ALA A 274 8.82 -16.23 0.99
CA ALA A 274 9.31 -15.13 1.84
C ALA A 274 8.35 -14.75 2.97
N CYS A 275 7.03 -14.97 2.80
CA CYS A 275 6.03 -14.74 3.86
C CYS A 275 6.12 -15.79 4.98
N ARG A 276 6.66 -16.99 4.69
CA ARG A 276 6.77 -18.12 5.64
C ARG A 276 5.44 -18.42 6.34
N ILE A 277 4.38 -18.61 5.56
CA ILE A 277 3.04 -18.88 6.08
C ILE A 277 2.95 -20.35 6.50
N GLU A 278 2.65 -20.63 7.77
CA GLU A 278 2.51 -21.99 8.28
C GLU A 278 1.04 -22.43 8.33
N ARG A 279 0.14 -21.47 8.55
CA ARG A 279 -1.31 -21.66 8.61
C ARG A 279 -2.04 -20.48 7.97
N LYS A 280 -3.28 -20.73 7.53
CA LYS A 280 -4.08 -19.73 6.81
C LYS A 280 -4.31 -18.45 7.62
N GLU A 281 -4.38 -18.55 8.94
CA GLU A 281 -4.58 -17.42 9.86
C GLU A 281 -3.40 -16.44 9.84
N ASP A 282 -2.19 -16.90 9.50
CA ASP A 282 -1.01 -16.01 9.41
C ASP A 282 -1.20 -14.95 8.32
N LEU A 283 -1.96 -15.24 7.24
CA LEU A 283 -2.27 -14.26 6.20
C LEU A 283 -3.02 -13.04 6.78
N ARG A 284 -3.91 -13.28 7.74
CA ARG A 284 -4.62 -12.21 8.45
C ARG A 284 -3.65 -11.39 9.30
N GLU A 285 -2.79 -12.04 10.07
CA GLU A 285 -1.82 -11.34 10.95
C GLU A 285 -0.81 -10.53 10.14
N LEU A 286 -0.26 -11.10 9.06
CA LEU A 286 0.75 -10.49 8.21
C LEU A 286 0.23 -9.36 7.31
N PHE A 287 -1.09 -9.27 7.10
CA PHE A 287 -1.71 -8.26 6.25
C PHE A 287 -2.48 -7.22 7.05
N VAL A 288 -3.36 -7.65 7.96
CA VAL A 288 -4.30 -6.76 8.65
C VAL A 288 -3.58 -5.93 9.70
N ALA A 289 -2.68 -6.50 10.50
CA ALA A 289 -2.01 -5.71 11.55
C ALA A 289 -1.07 -4.62 11.00
N PRO A 290 -0.28 -4.86 9.93
CA PRO A 290 0.69 -3.88 9.44
C PRO A 290 0.10 -2.81 8.53
N PHE A 291 -0.99 -3.06 7.80
CA PHE A 291 -1.41 -2.19 6.71
C PHE A 291 -2.64 -1.32 7.04
N TYR A 292 -2.56 -0.06 6.65
CA TYR A 292 -3.57 0.98 6.84
C TYR A 292 -3.86 1.69 5.52
N PHE A 293 -5.11 2.08 5.32
CA PHE A 293 -5.60 2.54 4.01
C PHE A 293 -6.32 3.88 4.17
N GLY A 294 -5.72 4.95 3.64
CA GLY A 294 -6.32 6.29 3.61
C GLY A 294 -7.46 6.33 2.61
N CYS A 295 -8.61 6.78 3.08
CA CYS A 295 -9.86 6.79 2.33
C CYS A 295 -10.53 8.14 2.40
N GLU A 296 -11.08 8.57 1.27
CA GLU A 296 -11.93 9.75 1.21
C GLU A 296 -13.18 9.56 2.04
N ALA A 297 -13.69 10.68 2.56
CA ALA A 297 -14.78 10.72 3.50
C ALA A 297 -16.10 10.20 2.90
N ASP A 298 -16.41 10.61 1.67
CA ASP A 298 -17.64 10.32 0.94
C ASP A 298 -17.65 8.90 0.30
N ASP A 299 -16.55 8.15 0.39
CA ASP A 299 -16.45 6.83 -0.22
C ASP A 299 -17.25 5.78 0.55
N ARG A 300 -18.42 5.43 0.00
CA ARG A 300 -19.28 4.36 0.53
C ARG A 300 -18.59 2.99 0.60
N ILE A 301 -17.56 2.75 -0.21
CA ILE A 301 -16.79 1.49 -0.22
C ILE A 301 -15.96 1.33 1.07
N ASN A 302 -15.77 2.39 1.86
CA ASN A 302 -15.14 2.32 3.18
C ASN A 302 -15.80 1.28 4.10
N ALA A 303 -17.10 1.05 3.95
CA ALA A 303 -17.82 0.01 4.67
C ALA A 303 -17.28 -1.41 4.45
N TRP A 304 -16.63 -1.67 3.30
CA TRP A 304 -16.06 -2.99 2.99
C TRP A 304 -14.95 -3.37 3.96
N ALA A 305 -14.17 -2.40 4.47
CA ALA A 305 -13.15 -2.66 5.47
C ALA A 305 -13.71 -3.34 6.73
N PHE A 306 -14.95 -3.04 7.09
CA PHE A 306 -15.59 -3.50 8.31
C PHE A 306 -16.49 -4.73 8.11
N ASN A 307 -16.71 -5.14 6.86
CA ASN A 307 -17.61 -6.24 6.52
C ASN A 307 -16.96 -7.62 6.74
N ARG A 308 -17.03 -8.12 7.99
CA ARG A 308 -16.52 -9.45 8.39
C ARG A 308 -17.15 -10.63 7.66
N ARG A 309 -18.31 -10.44 7.00
CA ARG A 309 -18.95 -11.52 6.23
C ARG A 309 -18.35 -11.65 4.83
N ALA A 310 -17.91 -10.53 4.25
CA ALA A 310 -17.31 -10.49 2.93
C ALA A 310 -15.79 -10.75 2.98
N ASN A 311 -15.10 -10.15 3.96
CA ASN A 311 -13.66 -10.29 4.08
C ASN A 311 -13.29 -11.69 4.59
N PRO A 312 -12.40 -12.43 3.90
CA PRO A 312 -11.95 -13.74 4.34
C PRO A 312 -11.40 -13.73 5.77
N LEU A 313 -11.50 -14.86 6.47
CA LEU A 313 -11.06 -15.00 7.87
C LEU A 313 -11.74 -14.00 8.83
N GLY A 314 -12.89 -13.45 8.45
CA GLY A 314 -13.63 -12.48 9.25
C GLY A 314 -12.88 -11.17 9.49
N ALA A 315 -11.94 -10.83 8.61
CA ALA A 315 -11.04 -9.70 8.81
C ALA A 315 -11.77 -8.34 8.80
N ARG A 316 -11.30 -7.43 9.67
CA ARG A 316 -11.55 -5.99 9.55
C ARG A 316 -10.26 -5.32 9.13
N LEU A 317 -10.28 -4.57 8.02
CA LEU A 317 -9.11 -3.84 7.53
C LEU A 317 -9.04 -2.45 8.17
N ASN A 318 -7.84 -1.87 8.27
CA ASN A 318 -7.65 -0.57 8.92
C ASN A 318 -7.87 0.59 7.95
N ALA A 319 -9.13 0.88 7.64
CA ALA A 319 -9.50 2.11 6.94
C ALA A 319 -9.20 3.33 7.83
N LEU A 320 -8.63 4.37 7.22
CA LEU A 320 -8.29 5.66 7.82
C LEU A 320 -9.07 6.75 7.10
N PHE A 321 -9.72 7.60 7.87
CA PHE A 321 -10.32 8.82 7.37
C PHE A 321 -9.24 9.78 6.82
N GLY A 322 -9.38 10.14 5.55
CA GLY A 322 -8.67 11.22 4.88
C GLY A 322 -9.68 12.26 4.42
N SER A 323 -9.35 13.54 4.61
CA SER A 323 -10.27 14.63 4.31
C SER A 323 -10.07 15.28 2.94
N ASP A 324 -8.90 15.05 2.33
CA ASP A 324 -8.36 15.68 1.12
C ASP A 324 -8.72 17.18 0.90
N ILE A 325 -8.85 17.92 2.02
CA ILE A 325 -9.26 19.32 1.97
C ILE A 325 -8.25 20.17 1.19
N GLY A 326 -8.76 20.92 0.22
CA GLY A 326 -7.95 21.70 -0.71
C GLY A 326 -7.74 21.03 -2.06
N HIS A 327 -8.23 19.81 -2.24
CA HIS A 327 -8.36 19.16 -3.54
C HIS A 327 -9.70 19.50 -4.22
N PHE A 328 -9.84 19.17 -5.51
CA PHE A 328 -10.93 19.67 -6.35
C PHE A 328 -12.24 18.89 -6.18
N ASP A 329 -12.16 17.66 -5.67
CA ASP A 329 -13.26 16.74 -5.37
C ASP A 329 -13.85 16.95 -3.97
N VAL A 330 -13.26 17.84 -3.16
CA VAL A 330 -13.84 18.33 -1.90
C VAL A 330 -14.35 19.76 -2.10
N PRO A 331 -15.55 19.95 -2.69
CA PRO A 331 -16.09 21.26 -3.02
C PRO A 331 -16.46 22.08 -1.77
N ASP A 332 -16.84 21.41 -0.67
CA ASP A 332 -17.12 22.02 0.62
C ASP A 332 -16.33 21.32 1.73
N MET A 333 -15.40 22.06 2.36
CA MET A 333 -14.55 21.53 3.42
C MET A 333 -15.33 21.26 4.71
N GLY A 334 -16.51 21.87 4.89
CA GLY A 334 -17.36 21.68 6.07
C GLY A 334 -18.12 20.35 6.07
N GLU A 335 -18.30 19.74 4.90
CA GLU A 335 -19.10 18.52 4.72
C GLU A 335 -18.28 17.23 4.85
N VAL A 336 -16.96 17.30 4.96
CA VAL A 336 -16.10 16.10 4.98
C VAL A 336 -16.46 15.13 6.13
N LEU A 337 -16.53 15.61 7.38
CA LEU A 337 -16.94 14.72 8.48
C LEU A 337 -18.42 14.31 8.40
N PRO A 338 -19.38 15.22 8.07
CA PRO A 338 -20.76 14.84 7.75
C PRO A 338 -20.89 13.72 6.71
N GLU A 339 -20.21 13.82 5.56
CA GLU A 339 -20.22 12.82 4.49
C GLU A 339 -19.70 11.46 4.98
N ALA A 340 -18.61 11.46 5.77
CA ALA A 340 -18.13 10.23 6.40
C ALA A 340 -19.16 9.62 7.38
N HIS A 341 -19.94 10.45 8.06
CA HIS A 341 -20.96 10.02 9.02
C HIS A 341 -22.16 9.34 8.32
N GLU A 342 -22.41 9.63 7.03
CA GLU A 342 -23.49 9.00 6.26
C GLU A 342 -23.36 7.47 6.23
N LEU A 343 -22.14 6.92 6.25
CA LEU A 343 -21.90 5.47 6.37
C LEU A 343 -22.59 4.87 7.60
N LEU A 344 -22.60 5.60 8.72
CA LEU A 344 -23.25 5.21 9.96
C LEU A 344 -24.76 5.43 9.90
N GLU A 345 -25.20 6.57 9.38
CA GLU A 345 -26.63 6.90 9.28
C GLU A 345 -27.38 5.93 8.36
N ASP A 346 -26.75 5.54 7.26
CA ASP A 346 -27.29 4.56 6.31
C ASP A 346 -27.15 3.11 6.79
N GLY A 347 -26.56 2.89 7.98
CA GLY A 347 -26.39 1.56 8.57
C GLY A 347 -25.39 0.67 7.82
N LEU A 348 -24.47 1.25 7.04
CA LEU A 348 -23.40 0.51 6.36
C LEU A 348 -22.29 0.07 7.32
N ILE A 349 -22.05 0.86 8.37
CA ILE A 349 -21.08 0.58 9.43
C ILE A 349 -21.71 0.83 10.81
N THR A 350 -21.11 0.26 11.86
CA THR A 350 -21.53 0.52 13.25
C THR A 350 -20.86 1.78 13.82
N ALA A 351 -21.37 2.30 14.94
CA ALA A 351 -20.73 3.42 15.63
C ALA A 351 -19.28 3.10 16.06
N GLY A 352 -18.98 1.83 16.39
CA GLY A 352 -17.63 1.39 16.69
C GLY A 352 -16.71 1.38 15.46
N ASP A 353 -17.24 1.00 14.30
CA ASP A 353 -16.51 1.08 13.02
C ASP A 353 -16.24 2.53 12.64
N PHE A 354 -17.23 3.42 12.80
CA PHE A 354 -17.05 4.85 12.52
C PHE A 354 -15.97 5.48 13.42
N ARG A 355 -15.94 5.13 14.71
CA ARG A 355 -14.86 5.52 15.63
C ARG A 355 -13.49 5.01 15.17
N ASP A 356 -13.42 3.74 14.76
CA ASP A 356 -12.18 3.16 14.28
C ASP A 356 -11.69 3.87 12.99
N PHE A 357 -12.61 4.13 12.05
CA PHE A 357 -12.35 4.83 10.80
C PHE A 357 -11.81 6.25 11.00
N THR A 358 -12.50 7.04 11.83
CA THR A 358 -12.23 8.48 12.00
C THR A 358 -11.14 8.79 13.03
N PHE A 359 -10.84 7.85 13.94
CA PHE A 359 -9.92 8.12 15.05
C PHE A 359 -9.01 6.95 15.40
N ALA A 360 -9.56 5.82 15.82
CA ALA A 360 -8.75 4.82 16.54
C ALA A 360 -7.71 4.12 15.64
N ASN A 361 -8.01 3.92 14.35
CA ASN A 361 -7.02 3.37 13.41
C ASN A 361 -5.86 4.34 13.17
N ALA A 362 -6.12 5.65 13.09
CA ALA A 362 -5.05 6.65 12.98
C ALA A 362 -4.17 6.63 14.23
N VAL A 363 -4.77 6.54 15.42
CA VAL A 363 -4.02 6.41 16.67
C VAL A 363 -3.16 5.14 16.69
N ARG A 364 -3.70 4.00 16.23
CA ARG A 364 -2.95 2.72 16.19
C ARG A 364 -1.82 2.74 15.16
N LEU A 365 -2.01 3.38 14.00
CA LEU A 365 -0.96 3.57 12.99
C LEU A 365 0.25 4.27 13.60
N TRP A 366 0.04 5.46 14.17
CA TRP A 366 1.12 6.31 14.66
C TRP A 366 1.67 5.88 16.02
N GLY A 367 0.77 5.43 16.91
CA GLY A 367 1.10 5.06 18.28
C GLY A 367 1.78 3.70 18.43
N ALA A 368 1.66 2.79 17.45
CA ALA A 368 2.28 1.47 17.53
C ALA A 368 3.82 1.53 17.57
N GLY A 369 4.43 2.38 16.73
CA GLY A 369 5.88 2.60 16.72
C GLY A 369 6.34 3.69 17.70
N ASN A 370 5.46 4.65 18.01
CA ASN A 370 5.76 5.77 18.88
C ASN A 370 4.61 6.04 19.85
N PRO A 371 4.60 5.41 21.05
CA PRO A 371 3.53 5.61 22.05
C PRO A 371 3.36 7.07 22.51
N ARG A 372 4.38 7.92 22.27
CA ARG A 372 4.41 9.34 22.62
C ARG A 372 4.00 10.25 21.46
N PHE A 373 3.51 9.70 20.35
CA PHE A 373 3.18 10.47 19.15
C PHE A 373 2.24 11.65 19.45
N PHE A 374 1.22 11.41 20.27
CA PHE A 374 0.16 12.38 20.60
C PHE A 374 0.43 13.20 21.88
N GLU A 375 1.59 13.04 22.53
CA GLU A 375 1.95 13.87 23.70
C GLU A 375 1.98 15.36 23.31
N GLY A 376 1.35 16.20 24.14
CA GLY A 376 1.22 17.63 23.94
C GLY A 376 0.14 18.05 22.94
N THR A 377 -0.66 17.10 22.44
CA THR A 377 -1.74 17.39 21.48
C THR A 377 -3.11 17.45 22.17
N VAL A 378 -4.09 18.08 21.52
CA VAL A 378 -5.46 18.16 22.05
C VAL A 378 -6.14 16.78 22.18
N VAL A 379 -5.65 15.77 21.45
CA VAL A 379 -6.18 14.39 21.46
C VAL A 379 -5.39 13.45 22.36
N GLU A 380 -4.38 13.91 23.09
CA GLU A 380 -3.46 13.07 23.90
C GLU A 380 -4.19 12.05 24.77
N LYS A 381 -5.15 12.53 25.57
CA LYS A 381 -5.90 11.67 26.51
C LYS A 381 -6.73 10.61 25.78
N ALA A 382 -7.39 10.99 24.69
CA ALA A 382 -8.22 10.08 23.91
C ALA A 382 -7.37 9.04 23.17
N ALA A 383 -6.22 9.47 22.62
CA ALA A 383 -5.26 8.59 21.98
C ALA A 383 -4.64 7.58 22.98
N ALA A 384 -4.25 8.04 24.17
CA ALA A 384 -3.75 7.17 25.23
C ALA A 384 -4.78 6.10 25.64
N ALA A 385 -6.08 6.45 25.66
CA ALA A 385 -7.15 5.49 25.92
C ALA A 385 -7.25 4.41 24.83
N VAL A 386 -7.15 4.80 23.55
CA VAL A 386 -7.13 3.83 22.42
C VAL A 386 -5.92 2.90 22.51
N LEU A 387 -4.72 3.42 22.83
CA LEU A 387 -3.51 2.61 22.92
C LEU A 387 -3.50 1.66 24.11
N ALA A 388 -4.28 1.95 25.15
CA ALA A 388 -4.49 1.05 26.29
C ALA A 388 -5.51 -0.07 26.01
N GLU A 389 -6.29 0.03 24.93
CA GLU A 389 -7.21 -1.04 24.52
C GLU A 389 -6.43 -2.28 24.08
N ARG A 390 -6.86 -3.45 24.53
CA ARG A 390 -6.35 -4.71 23.96
C ARG A 390 -6.86 -4.82 22.51
N PRO A 391 -6.00 -5.18 21.53
CA PRO A 391 -6.44 -5.40 20.17
C PRO A 391 -7.59 -6.41 20.12
N ALA A 392 -8.66 -6.09 19.40
CA ALA A 392 -9.70 -7.05 19.10
C ALA A 392 -9.13 -8.09 18.12
N VAL A 393 -9.00 -9.34 18.58
CA VAL A 393 -8.44 -10.48 17.83
C VAL A 393 -9.34 -10.92 16.68
#